data_AF-A0A8T5TC23-F1
#
_entry.id   AF-A0A8T5TC23-F1
#
_cell.length_a   1.000
_cell.length_b   1.000
_cell.length_c   1.000
_cell.angle_alpha   90.00
_cell.angle_beta   90.00
_cell.angle_gamma   90.00
#
_symmetry.space_group_name_H-M   'P 1'
#
loop_
_entity.id
_entity.type
_entity.pdbx_description
1 polymer ?
#
loop_
_entity_poly.entity_id
_entity_poly.type
_entity_poly.pdbx_seq_one_letter_code
_entity_poly.pdbx_strand_id
1 'polypeptide(L)'
;MFNHDDNTKHEISVAAYLFAEKRIPFDNLCWMLAERHLYLQNEFQKADEGSISQRATEIYYTSPSYDILCWLISEIDLTLKRANYGGHSKPYFIL
;
A
#
# COMPACT_ATOMS: atom_id res chain seq x y z
N MET A 1 7.18 -5.86 -6.75
CA MET A 1 5.99 -5.87 -7.61
C MET A 1 5.65 -7.32 -7.87
N PHE A 2 4.44 -7.74 -7.49
CA PHE A 2 4.02 -9.13 -7.62
C PHE A 2 3.67 -9.45 -9.09
N ASN A 3 3.82 -10.70 -9.50
CA ASN A 3 3.41 -11.12 -10.83
C ASN A 3 1.92 -11.48 -10.78
N HIS A 4 1.09 -10.72 -11.50
CA HIS A 4 -0.36 -10.83 -11.48
C HIS A 4 -0.89 -11.26 -12.85
N ASP A 5 -1.91 -12.13 -12.85
CA ASP A 5 -2.73 -12.40 -14.02
C ASP A 5 -3.57 -11.15 -14.40
N ASP A 6 -4.13 -11.15 -15.61
CA ASP A 6 -4.83 -9.99 -16.14
C ASP A 6 -6.11 -9.64 -15.38
N ASN A 7 -6.80 -10.63 -14.79
CA ASN A 7 -7.97 -10.35 -13.94
C ASN A 7 -7.54 -9.67 -12.64
N THR A 8 -6.46 -10.12 -12.01
CA THR A 8 -5.91 -9.44 -10.81
C THR A 8 -5.43 -8.03 -11.13
N LYS A 9 -4.75 -7.80 -12.26
CA LYS A 9 -4.37 -6.42 -12.67
C LYS A 9 -5.60 -5.54 -12.88
N HIS A 10 -6.67 -6.07 -13.46
CA HIS A 10 -7.91 -5.32 -13.63
C HIS A 10 -8.51 -4.92 -12.28
N GLU A 11 -8.59 -5.84 -11.31
CA GLU A 11 -9.06 -5.54 -9.96
C GLU A 11 -8.20 -4.47 -9.27
N ILE A 12 -6.88 -4.55 -9.40
CA ILE A 12 -5.96 -3.53 -8.86
C ILE A 12 -6.21 -2.18 -9.53
N SER A 13 -6.39 -2.16 -10.86
CA SER A 13 -6.69 -0.95 -11.62
C SER A 13 -7.96 -0.26 -11.12
N VAL A 14 -9.02 -1.02 -10.92
CA VAL A 14 -10.31 -0.51 -10.43
C VAL A 14 -10.17 -0.01 -9.00
N ALA A 15 -9.49 -0.75 -8.12
CA ALA A 15 -9.26 -0.34 -6.75
C ALA A 15 -8.42 0.95 -6.67
N ALA A 16 -7.35 1.04 -7.47
CA ALA A 16 -6.47 2.20 -7.54
C ALA A 16 -7.20 3.44 -8.06
N TYR A 17 -8.06 3.29 -9.08
CA TYR A 17 -8.91 4.35 -9.58
C TYR A 17 -9.84 4.90 -8.48
N LEU A 18 -10.60 4.02 -7.82
CA LEU A 18 -11.50 4.40 -6.73
C LEU A 18 -10.75 5.01 -5.54
N PHE A 19 -9.52 4.56 -5.29
CA PHE A 19 -8.67 5.10 -4.25
C PHE A 19 -8.14 6.50 -4.62
N ALA A 20 -7.78 6.73 -5.88
CA ALA A 20 -7.34 8.03 -6.37
C ALA A 20 -8.44 9.10 -6.27
N GLU A 21 -9.71 8.72 -6.46
CA GLU A 21 -10.88 9.63 -6.31
C GLU A 21 -10.98 10.25 -4.91
N LYS A 22 -10.38 9.63 -3.89
CA LYS A 22 -10.32 10.18 -2.52
C LYS A 22 -9.41 11.40 -2.39
N ARG A 23 -8.57 11.69 -3.40
CA ARG A 23 -7.65 12.85 -3.44
C ARG A 23 -6.81 13.00 -2.18
N ILE A 24 -6.26 11.87 -1.71
CA ILE A 24 -5.40 11.83 -0.53
C ILE A 24 -4.12 12.63 -0.85
N PRO A 25 -3.64 13.51 0.05
CA PRO A 25 -2.39 14.22 -0.14
C PRO A 25 -1.22 13.29 -0.49
N PHE A 26 -0.29 13.77 -1.33
CA PHE A 26 0.80 12.95 -1.85
C PHE A 26 1.73 12.42 -0.75
N ASP A 27 2.06 13.26 0.23
CA ASP A 27 2.82 12.89 1.42
C ASP A 27 2.12 11.80 2.24
N ASN A 28 0.80 11.89 2.40
CA ASN A 28 0.02 10.84 3.03
C ASN A 28 0.05 9.55 2.21
N LEU A 29 0.02 9.60 0.88
CA LEU A 29 0.18 8.40 0.04
C LEU A 29 1.56 7.76 0.22
N CYS A 30 2.62 8.56 0.30
CA CYS A 30 3.96 8.04 0.62
C CYS A 30 3.98 7.34 1.98
N TRP A 31 3.31 7.91 2.98
CA TRP A 31 3.16 7.31 4.31
C TRP A 31 2.40 5.99 4.27
N MET A 32 1.24 5.95 3.60
CA MET A 32 0.41 4.75 3.46
C MET A 32 1.17 3.61 2.80
N LEU A 33 1.93 3.91 1.75
CA LEU A 33 2.75 2.92 1.05
C LEU A 33 3.91 2.43 1.92
N ALA A 34 4.58 3.33 2.64
CA ALA A 34 5.66 2.99 3.56
C ALA A 34 5.19 2.04 4.66
N GLU A 35 4.07 2.35 5.32
CA GLU A 35 3.51 1.50 6.38
C GLU A 35 3.19 0.09 5.88
N ARG A 36 2.57 -0.01 4.69
CA ARG A 36 2.24 -1.29 4.06
C ARG A 36 3.46 -2.10 3.65
N HIS A 37 4.47 -1.45 3.07
CA HIS A 37 5.72 -2.11 2.74
C HIS A 37 6.40 -2.66 3.99
N LEU A 38 6.53 -1.87 5.05
CA LEU A 38 7.16 -2.31 6.29
C LEU A 38 6.35 -3.42 6.97
N TYR A 39 5.03 -3.37 6.93
CA TYR A 39 4.17 -4.44 7.43
C TYR A 39 4.45 -5.78 6.73
N LEU A 40 4.58 -5.77 5.40
CA LEU A 40 4.96 -6.96 4.64
C LEU A 40 6.39 -7.43 4.93
N GLN A 41 7.34 -6.49 5.10
CA GLN A 41 8.74 -6.80 5.40
C GLN A 41 8.94 -7.35 6.81
N ASN A 42 8.13 -6.90 7.77
CA ASN A 42 8.20 -7.29 9.18
C ASN A 42 7.27 -8.47 9.52
N GLU A 43 7.04 -9.38 8.57
CA GLU A 43 6.23 -10.59 8.77
C GLU A 43 4.83 -10.29 9.35
N PHE A 44 4.15 -9.27 8.80
CA PHE A 44 2.82 -8.85 9.22
C PHE A 44 2.76 -8.27 10.63
N GLN A 45 3.86 -7.68 11.10
CA GLN A 45 3.91 -6.89 12.33
C GLN A 45 3.91 -5.39 12.03
N LYS A 46 3.26 -4.63 12.91
CA LYS A 46 3.20 -3.18 12.80
C LYS A 46 4.59 -2.57 12.99
N ALA A 47 5.00 -1.68 12.08
CA ALA A 47 6.23 -0.91 12.21
C ALA A 47 6.04 0.29 13.16
N ASP A 48 7.14 0.76 13.76
CA ASP A 48 7.14 2.00 14.52
C ASP A 48 7.04 3.23 13.60
N GLU A 49 6.55 4.34 14.15
CA GLU A 49 6.31 5.57 13.41
C GLU A 49 7.59 6.18 12.81
N GLY A 50 8.74 6.03 13.49
CA GLY A 50 10.03 6.53 13.00
C GLY A 50 10.47 5.81 11.73
N SER A 51 10.38 4.47 11.74
CA SER A 51 10.65 3.65 10.56
C SER A 51 9.71 3.98 9.39
N ILE A 52 8.42 4.18 9.67
CA ILE A 52 7.43 4.56 8.63
C ILE A 52 7.79 5.93 8.04
N SER A 53 8.10 6.92 8.89
CA SER A 53 8.48 8.27 8.48
C SER A 53 9.73 8.28 7.60
N GLN A 54 10.76 7.53 8.00
CA GLN A 54 11.99 7.40 7.19
C GLN A 54 11.67 6.79 5.82
N ARG A 55 10.90 5.70 5.79
CA ARG A 55 10.53 5.00 4.56
C ARG A 55 9.63 5.84 3.65
N ALA A 56 8.70 6.61 4.23
CA ALA A 56 7.85 7.53 3.49
C ALA A 56 8.68 8.63 2.83
N THR A 57 9.69 9.14 3.53
CA THR A 57 10.64 10.14 3.01
C THR A 57 11.44 9.58 1.84
N GLU A 58 11.93 8.34 1.94
CA GLU A 58 12.60 7.65 0.81
C GLU A 58 11.68 7.58 -0.41
N ILE A 59 10.43 7.16 -0.23
CA ILE A 59 9.44 7.07 -1.32
C ILE A 59 9.18 8.46 -1.92
N TYR A 60 8.99 9.48 -1.09
CA TYR A 60 8.76 10.85 -1.53
C TYR A 60 9.89 11.34 -2.45
N TYR A 61 11.15 11.10 -2.06
CA TYR A 61 12.30 11.51 -2.86
C TYR A 61 12.45 10.75 -4.17
N THR A 62 11.96 9.51 -4.27
CA THR A 62 11.90 8.81 -5.58
C THR A 62 10.88 9.41 -6.54
N SER A 63 10.01 10.31 -6.05
CA SER A 63 9.00 11.04 -6.84
C SER A 63 8.16 10.16 -7.77
N PRO A 64 7.57 9.05 -7.28
CA PRO A 64 6.65 8.26 -8.08
C PRO A 64 5.42 9.10 -8.45
N SER A 65 4.77 8.79 -9.56
CA SER A 65 3.50 9.46 -9.88
C SER A 65 2.42 9.09 -8.86
N TYR A 66 1.45 9.99 -8.70
CA TYR A 66 0.30 9.79 -7.82
C TYR A 66 -0.44 8.47 -8.12
N ASP A 67 -0.70 8.19 -9.41
CA ASP A 67 -1.39 6.98 -9.84
C ASP A 67 -0.61 5.70 -9.50
N ILE A 68 0.73 5.76 -9.57
CA ILE A 68 1.58 4.63 -9.19
C ILE A 68 1.50 4.39 -7.67
N LEU A 69 1.47 5.44 -6.85
CA LEU A 69 1.26 5.27 -5.41
C LEU A 69 -0.10 4.62 -5.11
N CYS A 70 -1.17 5.12 -5.75
CA CYS A 70 -2.51 4.53 -5.61
C CYS A 70 -2.56 3.07 -6.07
N TRP A 71 -1.88 2.74 -7.17
CA TRP A 71 -1.73 1.37 -7.66
C TRP A 71 -1.07 0.47 -6.63
N LEU A 72 0.12 0.84 -6.16
CA LEU A 72 0.91 0.01 -5.25
C LEU A 72 0.21 -0.20 -3.90
N ILE A 73 -0.42 0.84 -3.38
CA ILE A 73 -1.24 0.74 -2.16
C ILE A 73 -2.39 -0.26 -2.37
N SER A 74 -3.10 -0.15 -3.50
CA SER A 74 -4.22 -1.04 -3.82
C SER A 74 -3.80 -2.48 -4.07
N GLU A 75 -2.65 -2.68 -4.73
CA GLU A 75 -2.03 -3.99 -4.93
C GLU A 75 -1.78 -4.70 -3.60
N ILE A 76 -1.17 -3.99 -2.64
CA ILE A 76 -0.89 -4.54 -1.31
C ILE A 76 -2.17 -4.81 -0.53
N ASP A 77 -3.12 -3.87 -0.53
CA ASP A 77 -4.38 -4.00 0.21
C ASP A 77 -5.21 -5.19 -0.29
N LEU A 78 -5.31 -5.38 -1.61
CA LEU A 78 -5.99 -6.55 -2.19
C LEU A 78 -5.25 -7.84 -1.88
N THR A 79 -3.92 -7.84 -1.95
CA THR A 79 -3.10 -9.01 -1.61
C THR A 79 -3.29 -9.42 -0.16
N LEU A 80 -3.24 -8.47 0.76
CA LEU A 80 -3.49 -8.69 2.20
C LEU A 80 -4.92 -9.13 2.47
N LYS A 81 -5.91 -8.54 1.79
CA LYS A 81 -7.31 -8.96 1.91
C LYS A 81 -7.47 -10.41 1.49
N ARG A 82 -6.86 -10.82 0.37
CA ARG A 82 -6.86 -12.21 -0.13
C ARG A 82 -6.14 -13.16 0.84
N ALA A 83 -5.00 -12.76 1.40
CA ALA A 83 -4.25 -13.54 2.39
C ALA A 83 -5.01 -13.70 3.73
N ASN A 84 -5.71 -12.66 4.18
CA ASN A 84 -6.49 -12.67 5.43
C ASN A 84 -7.76 -13.56 5.37
N TYR A 85 -8.19 -14.02 4.19
CA TYR A 85 -9.14 -15.14 4.12
C TYR A 85 -8.58 -16.46 4.72
N GLY A 86 -7.29 -16.49 5.11
CA GLY A 86 -6.61 -17.59 5.79
C GLY A 86 -6.28 -17.40 7.28
N GLY A 87 -6.80 -16.37 7.97
CA GLY A 87 -6.79 -16.33 9.46
C GLY A 87 -5.84 -15.33 10.16
N HIS A 88 -5.16 -14.43 9.45
CA HIS A 88 -4.42 -13.34 10.10
C HIS A 88 -5.35 -12.15 10.46
N SER A 89 -5.14 -11.54 11.63
CA SER A 89 -5.90 -10.36 12.08
C SER A 89 -5.77 -9.22 11.07
N LYS A 90 -6.87 -8.49 10.82
CA LYS A 90 -6.87 -7.37 9.87
C LYS A 90 -5.76 -6.37 10.23
N PRO A 91 -4.88 -5.99 9.29
CA PRO A 91 -3.88 -4.98 9.54
C PRO A 91 -4.57 -3.67 9.93
N TYR A 92 -4.18 -3.12 11.08
CA TYR A 92 -4.55 -1.76 11.46
C TYR A 92 -3.52 -0.81 10.89
N PHE A 93 -3.76 -0.37 9.65
CA PHE A 93 -3.00 0.70 9.03
C PHE A 93 -3.46 2.04 9.60
N ILE A 94 -2.52 2.87 10.03
CA ILE A 94 -2.80 4.23 10.44
C ILE A 94 -2.96 5.05 9.16
N LEU A 95 -4.22 5.26 8.74
CA LEU A 95 -4.75 6.45 8.04
C LEU A 95 -6.25 6.32 7.78
#